data_AF-A0A3D2GMN0-F1
#
_entry.id   AF-A0A3D2GMN0-F1
#
_cell.length_a   1.000
_cell.length_b   1.000
_cell.length_c   1.000
_cell.angle_alpha   90.00
_cell.angle_beta   90.00
_cell.angle_gamma   90.00
#
_symmetry.space_group_name_H-M   'P 1'
#
loop_
_entity.id
_entity.type
_entity.pdbx_description
1 polymer ?
#
loop_
_entity_poly.entity_id
_entity_poly.type
_entity_poly.pdbx_seq_one_letter_code
_entity_poly.pdbx_strand_id
1 'polypeptide(L)' 'MPAQERIFILFTGKTELRWLHWLQPGFRHCFALLPRDRQWLLIDPLAGHLQIETLALPSHLDLPGWYRDQGYT' A
#
# COMPACT_ATOMS: atom_id res chain seq x y z
N MET A 1 12.96 -24.15 1.71
CA MET A 1 11.73 -23.41 1.32
C MET A 1 12.04 -21.93 1.55
N PRO A 2 11.98 -21.05 0.53
CA PRO A 2 12.07 -19.62 0.82
C PRO A 2 10.98 -19.28 1.85
N ALA A 3 11.31 -18.44 2.84
CA ALA A 3 10.30 -17.94 3.77
C ALA A 3 9.13 -17.36 2.96
N GLN A 4 7.89 -17.71 3.29
CA GLN A 4 6.73 -17.12 2.62
C GLN A 4 6.78 -15.61 2.81
N GLU A 5 7.16 -14.88 1.77
CA GLU A 5 7.09 -13.42 1.77
C GLU A 5 5.61 -13.02 1.79
N ARG A 6 5.20 -12.40 2.89
CA ARG A 6 3.87 -11.79 2.98
C ARG A 6 3.88 -10.50 2.18
N ILE A 7 2.84 -10.26 1.40
CA ILE A 7 2.63 -9.00 0.68
C ILE A 7 1.24 -8.52 1.05
N PHE A 8 1.11 -7.25 1.43
CA PHE A 8 -0.16 -6.62 1.70
C PHE A 8 -0.49 -5.69 0.54
N ILE A 9 -1.67 -5.87 -0.06
CA ILE A 9 -2.19 -4.95 -1.08
C ILE A 9 -3.27 -4.13 -0.41
N LEU A 10 -3.09 -2.81 -0.38
CA LEU A 10 -3.97 -1.89 0.31
C LEU A 10 -4.81 -1.17 -0.73
N PHE A 11 -6.12 -1.12 -0.49
CA PHE A 11 -7.06 -0.42 -1.35
C PHE A 11 -7.62 0.80 -0.64
N THR A 12 -7.83 1.88 -1.39
CA THR A 12 -8.57 3.04 -0.89
C THR A 12 -9.44 3.67 -1.96
N GLY A 13 -10.59 4.19 -1.53
CA GLY A 13 -11.44 5.06 -2.34
C GLY A 13 -10.93 6.50 -2.40
N LYS A 14 -9.96 6.87 -1.55
CA LYS A 14 -9.34 8.19 -1.54
C LYS A 14 -8.48 8.34 -2.79
N THR A 15 -8.77 9.36 -3.60
CA THR A 15 -7.97 9.70 -4.76
C THR A 15 -7.91 11.21 -4.89
N GLU A 16 -6.72 11.74 -5.16
CA GLU A 16 -6.52 13.18 -5.39
C GLU A 16 -7.00 13.61 -6.79
N LEU A 17 -7.28 12.64 -7.68
CA LEU A 17 -7.74 12.91 -9.03
C LEU A 17 -9.27 13.04 -9.08
N ARG A 18 -9.74 14.29 -9.17
CA ARG A 18 -11.17 14.67 -9.16
C ARG A 18 -12.03 13.94 -10.21
N TRP A 19 -11.45 13.51 -11.34
CA TRP A 19 -12.17 12.82 -12.40
C TRP A 19 -12.36 11.31 -12.15
N LEU A 20 -11.56 10.69 -11.28
CA LEU A 20 -11.71 9.27 -10.91
C LEU A 20 -12.95 9.01 -10.02
N HIS A 21 -13.63 10.07 -9.56
CA HIS A 21 -14.93 9.94 -8.89
C HIS A 21 -16.03 9.34 -9.78
N TRP A 22 -15.87 9.40 -11.11
CA TRP A 22 -16.79 8.81 -12.09
C TRP A 22 -16.58 7.31 -12.31
N LEU A 23 -15.46 6.74 -11.89
CA LEU A 23 -15.19 5.31 -12.02
C LEU A 23 -15.90 4.50 -10.91
N GLN A 24 -16.14 3.22 -11.19
CA GLN A 24 -16.72 2.29 -10.23
C GLN A 24 -15.99 2.38 -8.88
N PRO A 25 -16.71 2.58 -7.76
CA PRO A 25 -16.10 2.60 -6.43
C PRO A 25 -15.40 1.26 -6.14
N GLY A 26 -14.14 1.31 -5.67
CA GLY A 26 -13.40 0.12 -5.23
C GLY A 26 -11.93 0.07 -5.64
N PHE A 27 -11.55 0.69 -6.78
CA PHE A 27 -10.18 0.60 -7.34
C PHE A 27 -9.56 1.97 -7.66
N ARG A 28 -9.84 2.98 -6.83
CA ARG A 28 -9.39 4.34 -7.13
C ARG A 28 -7.91 4.55 -6.85
N HIS A 29 -7.35 3.76 -5.94
CA HIS A 29 -5.93 3.68 -5.69
C HIS A 29 -5.60 2.39 -4.92
N CYS A 30 -4.48 1.77 -5.27
CA CYS A 30 -3.92 0.67 -4.50
C CYS A 30 -2.39 0.75 -4.48
N PHE A 31 -1.79 0.25 -3.41
CA PHE A 31 -0.34 0.12 -3.28
C PHE A 31 -0.01 -1.14 -2.47
N ALA A 32 1.24 -1.59 -2.56
CA ALA A 32 1.72 -2.76 -1.86
C ALA A 32 2.67 -2.40 -0.71
N LEU A 33 2.56 -3.13 0.40
CA LEU A 33 3.52 -3.14 1.49
C LEU A 33 4.16 -4.51 1.62
N LEU A 34 5.49 -4.53 1.61
CA LEU A 34 6.28 -5.73 1.76
C LEU A 34 7.16 -5.60 3.01
N PRO A 35 6.94 -6.42 4.04
CA PRO A 35 7.88 -6.52 5.16
C PRO A 35 9.19 -7.14 4.66
N ARG A 36 10.29 -6.48 4.98
CA ARG A 36 11.67 -7.00 4.88
C ARG A 36 12.22 -7.16 6.28
N ASP A 37 13.38 -7.80 6.44
CA ASP A 37 13.89 -8.20 7.76
C ASP A 37 13.84 -7.09 8.83
N ARG A 38 14.13 -5.83 8.46
CA ARG A 38 14.19 -4.69 9.38
C ARG A 38 13.45 -3.43 8.91
N GLN A 39 12.76 -3.50 7.79
CA GLN A 39 12.18 -2.34 7.13
C GLN A 39 10.94 -2.74 6.34
N TRP A 40 10.19 -1.75 5.89
CA TRP A 40 9.08 -1.94 4.98
C TRP A 40 9.44 -1.40 3.61
N LEU A 41 9.03 -2.10 2.55
CA LEU A 41 9.05 -1.57 1.20
C LEU A 41 7.61 -1.21 0.81
N LEU A 42 7.42 0.04 0.41
CA LEU A 42 6.19 0.55 -0.16
C LEU A 42 6.35 0.61 -1.67
N ILE A 43 5.38 0.06 -2.39
CA ILE A 43 5.32 0.08 -3.85
C ILE A 43 3.98 0.66 -4.26
N ASP A 44 4.00 1.85 -4.85
CA ASP A 44 2.81 2.60 -5.23
C ASP A 44 2.80 2.89 -6.74
N PRO A 45 1.93 2.21 -7.52
CA PRO A 45 1.69 2.53 -8.92
C PRO A 45 0.88 3.84 -9.04
N LEU A 46 1.60 4.94 -9.23
CA LEU A 46 1.00 6.23 -9.55
C LEU A 46 0.72 6.34 -11.06
N ALA A 47 -0.18 7.24 -11.45
CA ALA A 47 -0.72 7.30 -12.81
C ALA A 47 0.33 7.47 -13.93
N GLY A 48 1.52 7.99 -13.63
CA GLY A 48 2.60 8.19 -14.60
C GLY A 48 3.94 7.55 -14.23
N HIS A 49 4.05 6.94 -13.05
CA HIS A 49 5.29 6.34 -12.58
C HIS A 49 5.03 5.36 -11.45
N LEU A 50 6.00 4.47 -11.23
CA LEU A 50 6.01 3.58 -10.07
C LEU A 50 6.87 4.21 -8.98
N GLN A 51 6.28 4.50 -7.82
CA GLN A 51 7.02 4.88 -6.64
C GLN A 51 7.42 3.62 -5.86
N ILE A 52 8.70 3.54 -5.50
CA ILE A 52 9.23 2.49 -4.63
C ILE A 52 9.98 3.20 -3.50
N GLU A 53 9.54 2.97 -2.27
CA GLU A 53 10.08 3.64 -1.09
C GLU A 53 10.42 2.64 0.00
N THR A 54 11.58 2.82 0.63
CA THR A 54 11.96 2.05 1.82
C THR A 54 11.61 2.85 3.05
N LEU A 55 10.64 2.37 3.81
CA LEU A 55 10.24 2.96 5.07
C LEU A 55 11.15 2.41 6.18
N ALA A 56 11.88 3.29 6.84
CA ALA A 56 12.75 2.99 7.99
C ALA A 56 11.92 2.71 9.26
N LEU A 57 10.90 1.87 9.12
CA LEU A 57 10.01 1.41 10.18
C LEU A 57 10.36 -0.04 10.53
N PRO A 58 10.33 -0.43 11.82
CA PRO A 58 10.57 -1.82 12.19
C PRO A 58 9.57 -2.76 11.51
N SER A 59 10.09 -3.88 10.99
CA SER A 59 9.31 -4.91 10.26
C SER A 59 8.24 -5.60 11.10
N HIS A 60 8.37 -5.55 12.44
CA HIS A 60 7.40 -6.10 13.39
C HIS A 60 6.22 -5.16 13.69
N LEU A 61 6.26 -3.91 13.22
CA LEU A 61 5.13 -2.99 13.36
C LEU A 61 3.96 -3.51 12.52
N ASP A 62 2.75 -3.52 13.08
CA ASP A 62 1.53 -3.84 12.31
C ASP A 62 1.13 -2.65 11.41
N LEU A 63 1.96 -2.39 10.41
CA LEU A 63 1.73 -1.34 9.43
C LEU A 63 0.43 -1.56 8.64
N PRO A 64 0.07 -2.79 8.22
CA PRO A 64 -1.24 -3.05 7.60
C PRO A 64 -2.41 -2.75 8.54
N GLY A 65 -2.30 -3.07 9.83
CA GLY A 65 -3.30 -2.70 10.84
C GLY A 65 -3.45 -1.20 10.98
N TRP A 66 -2.34 -0.47 11.06
CA TRP A 66 -2.37 0.99 11.11
C TRP A 66 -3.08 1.60 9.90
N TYR A 67 -2.81 1.12 8.68
CA TYR A 67 -3.51 1.60 7.49
C TYR A 67 -5.00 1.23 7.51
N ARG A 68 -5.37 0.07 8.04
CA ARG A 68 -6.78 -0.31 8.21
C ARG A 68 -7.52 0.70 9.09
N ASP A 69 -6.90 1.15 10.18
CA ASP A 69 -7.46 2.18 11.05
C ASP A 69 -7.64 3.54 10.35
N GLN A 70 -6.91 3.79 9.26
CA GLN A 70 -7.05 4.97 8.40
C GLN A 70 -8.12 4.81 7.29
N GLY A 71 -8.80 3.67 7.25
CA GLY A 71 -9.86 3.34 6.29
C GLY A 71 -9.38 2.66 5.00
N TYR A 72 -8.17 2.10 4.99
CA TYR A 72 -7.71 1.23 3.90
C TYR A 72 -8.23 -0.20 4.12
N THR A 73 -8.40 -0.95 3.04
CA THR A 73 -8.86 -2.36 3.08
C THR A 73 -7.80 -3.30 2.54
#